data_AF-A0A931ZGM0-F1
#
_entry.id   AF-A0A931ZGM0-F1
#
_cell.length_a   1.000
_cell.length_b   1.000
_cell.length_c   1.000
_cell.angle_alpha   90.00
_cell.angle_beta   90.00
_cell.angle_gamma   90.00
#
_symmetry.space_group_name_H-M   'P 1'
#
loop_
_entity.id
_entity.type
_entity.pdbx_description
1 polymer ?
#
loop_
_entity_poly.entity_id
_entity_poly.type
_entity_poly.pdbx_seq_one_letter_code
_entity_poly.pdbx_strand_id
1 'polypeptide(L)'
;MIQLAQSVDTPNKLRGTEFTNISDAISAFFNIGITLAGVIFVLLFLIGGIQYLVAAGNEENTNKAKKLLVDAIVGLIIVVIAWAIGTYILQLLGIGEAGKLDLGIQ
;
A
#
# COMPACT_ATOMS: atom_id res chain seq x y z
N MET A 1 -38.65 -22.99 -32.69
CA MET A 1 -38.13 -24.33 -32.39
C MET A 1 -36.60 -24.26 -32.43
N ILE A 2 -36.00 -24.29 -31.24
CA ILE A 2 -34.63 -24.73 -30.92
C ILE A 2 -33.45 -24.03 -31.61
N GLN A 3 -33.00 -22.90 -31.04
CA GLN A 3 -31.55 -22.68 -30.93
C GLN A 3 -31.08 -23.46 -29.71
N LEU A 4 -30.48 -24.62 -29.99
CA LEU A 4 -29.74 -25.41 -29.02
C LEU A 4 -28.58 -24.56 -28.50
N ALA A 5 -28.68 -24.20 -27.22
CA ALA A 5 -27.60 -24.31 -26.24
C ALA A 5 -26.19 -24.26 -26.84
N GLN A 6 -25.75 -23.07 -27.28
CA GLN A 6 -24.34 -22.76 -27.23
C GLN A 6 -24.02 -22.59 -25.74
N SER A 7 -23.29 -23.56 -25.20
CA SER A 7 -22.56 -23.45 -23.95
C SER A 7 -21.59 -22.28 -24.04
N VAL A 8 -22.09 -21.06 -23.92
CA VAL A 8 -21.28 -19.95 -23.43
C VAL A 8 -21.34 -20.12 -21.94
N ASP A 9 -20.40 -20.92 -21.47
CA ASP A 9 -19.87 -20.93 -20.12
C ASP A 9 -19.82 -19.48 -19.64
N THR A 10 -20.88 -19.04 -18.96
CA THR A 10 -20.94 -17.74 -18.32
C THR A 10 -19.72 -17.74 -17.41
N PRO A 11 -18.67 -16.92 -17.65
CA PRO A 11 -17.54 -16.91 -16.75
C PRO A 11 -18.06 -16.37 -15.43
N ASN A 12 -18.31 -17.33 -14.55
CA ASN A 12 -18.59 -17.28 -13.14
C ASN A 12 -18.60 -15.86 -12.56
N LYS A 13 -19.68 -15.12 -12.81
CA LYS A 13 -20.00 -13.86 -12.12
C LYS A 13 -20.85 -14.12 -10.88
N LEU A 14 -20.62 -15.26 -10.23
CA LEU A 14 -21.00 -15.52 -8.83
C LEU A 14 -19.79 -15.24 -7.93
N ARG A 15 -19.16 -14.06 -8.04
CA ARG A 15 -18.12 -13.61 -7.10
C ARG A 15 -18.72 -13.06 -5.79
N GLY A 16 -19.83 -13.66 -5.36
CA GLY A 16 -20.31 -13.51 -3.99
C GLY A 16 -19.65 -14.61 -3.16
N THR A 17 -18.82 -14.21 -2.19
CA THR A 17 -18.42 -15.02 -1.04
C THR A 17 -17.65 -16.32 -1.33
N GLU A 18 -16.52 -16.21 -2.01
CA GLU A 18 -15.49 -17.25 -2.06
C GLU A 18 -14.26 -16.71 -1.31
N PHE A 19 -13.97 -17.22 -0.12
CA PHE A 19 -12.66 -17.05 0.52
C PHE A 19 -11.62 -17.86 -0.28
N THR A 20 -11.31 -17.49 -1.53
CA THR A 20 -10.66 -18.44 -2.46
C THR A 20 -9.45 -17.87 -3.23
N ASN A 21 -9.26 -16.54 -3.27
CA ASN A 21 -8.05 -15.98 -3.89
C ASN A 21 -7.07 -15.54 -2.81
N ILE A 22 -5.99 -16.31 -2.63
CA ILE A 22 -4.83 -15.96 -1.80
C ILE A 22 -4.35 -14.52 -2.08
N SER A 23 -4.53 -14.08 -3.33
CA SER A 23 -4.33 -12.70 -3.75
C SER A 23 -5.07 -11.63 -2.94
N ASP A 24 -6.38 -11.80 -2.70
CA ASP A 24 -7.20 -10.77 -2.05
C ASP A 24 -6.78 -10.64 -0.59
N ALA A 25 -6.46 -11.77 0.06
CA ALA A 25 -5.87 -11.79 1.38
C ALA A 25 -4.51 -11.07 1.41
N ILE A 26 -3.60 -11.41 0.48
CA ILE A 26 -2.27 -10.76 0.39
C ILE A 26 -2.41 -9.25 0.19
N SER A 27 -3.28 -8.83 -0.71
CA SER A 27 -3.51 -7.41 -1.03
C SER A 27 -4.08 -6.65 0.17
N ALA A 28 -5.02 -7.26 0.90
CA ALA A 28 -5.58 -6.67 2.12
C ALA A 28 -4.53 -6.50 3.22
N PHE A 29 -3.73 -7.55 3.50
CA PHE A 29 -2.66 -7.48 4.50
C PHE A 29 -1.58 -6.45 4.12
N PHE A 30 -1.21 -6.41 2.85
CA PHE A 30 -0.21 -5.47 2.35
C PHE A 30 -0.69 -4.01 2.47
N ASN A 31 -1.92 -3.71 2.03
CA ASN A 31 -2.48 -2.36 2.12
C ASN A 31 -2.64 -1.90 3.58
N ILE A 32 -3.08 -2.78 4.48
CA ILE A 32 -3.18 -2.48 5.91
C ILE A 32 -1.79 -2.21 6.51
N GLY A 33 -0.80 -3.04 6.21
CA GLY A 33 0.56 -2.90 6.73
C GLY A 33 1.21 -1.57 6.33
N ILE A 34 1.09 -1.20 5.05
CA ILE A 34 1.66 0.06 4.54
C ILE A 34 0.93 1.28 5.08
N THR A 35 -0.40 1.24 5.16
CA THR A 35 -1.18 2.37 5.65
C THR A 35 -0.87 2.64 7.14
N LEU A 36 -0.80 1.59 7.97
CA LEU A 36 -0.41 1.75 9.37
C LEU A 36 1.03 2.26 9.51
N ALA A 37 1.97 1.65 8.77
CA ALA A 37 3.37 2.03 8.82
C ALA A 37 3.55 3.50 8.41
N GLY A 38 2.93 3.93 7.30
CA GLY A 38 3.00 5.30 6.81
C GLY A 38 2.55 6.33 7.86
N VAL A 39 1.42 6.09 8.53
CA VAL A 39 0.91 6.99 9.58
C VAL A 39 1.88 7.05 10.76
N ILE A 40 2.40 5.91 11.22
CA ILE A 40 3.33 5.85 12.35
C ILE A 40 4.62 6.61 12.02
N PHE A 41 5.20 6.40 10.83
CA PHE A 41 6.44 7.08 10.43
C PHE A 41 6.25 8.59 10.30
N VAL A 42 5.10 9.06 9.79
CA VAL A 42 4.79 10.50 9.73
C VAL A 42 4.70 11.10 11.15
N LEU A 43 4.06 10.41 12.09
CA LEU A 43 3.98 10.87 13.47
C LEU A 43 5.36 10.93 14.14
N LEU A 44 6.19 9.91 13.95
CA LEU A 44 7.57 9.89 14.47
C LEU A 44 8.43 10.99 13.85
N PHE A 45 8.27 11.26 12.56
CA PHE A 45 8.94 12.35 11.87
C PHE A 45 8.56 13.72 12.46
N LEU A 46 7.26 13.95 12.72
CA LEU A 46 6.80 15.19 13.35
C LEU A 46 7.35 15.36 14.78
N ILE A 47 7.34 14.29 15.59
CA ILE A 47 7.88 14.33 16.95
C ILE A 47 9.39 14.63 16.92
N GLY A 48 10.15 14.00 16.03
CA GLY A 48 11.57 14.28 15.84
C GLY A 48 11.85 15.70 15.34
N GLY A 49 10.98 16.21 14.45
CA GLY A 49 11.07 17.58 13.96
C GLY A 49 10.86 18.61 15.06
N ILE A 50 9.83 18.43 15.89
CA ILE A 50 9.57 19.31 17.03
C ILE A 50 10.74 19.22 18.03
N GLN A 51 11.23 18.02 18.34
CA GLN A 51 12.35 17.84 19.26
C GLN A 51 13.64 18.50 18.75
N TYR A 52 13.86 18.49 17.43
CA TYR A 52 14.99 19.19 16.80
C TYR A 52 14.88 20.70 16.95
N LEU A 53 13.68 21.26 16.74
CA LEU A 53 13.43 22.70 16.88
C LEU A 53 13.56 23.17 18.34
N VAL A 54 13.14 22.34 19.30
CA VAL A 54 13.15 22.67 20.75
C VAL A 54 14.50 22.40 21.41
N ALA A 55 15.44 21.70 20.76
CA ALA A 55 16.77 21.41 21.32
C ALA A 55 17.62 22.66 21.66
N ALA A 56 17.25 23.83 21.13
CA ALA A 56 17.62 25.18 21.58
C ALA A 56 19.09 25.38 22.03
N GLY A 57 20.04 24.82 21.28
CA GLY A 57 21.47 25.05 21.49
C GLY A 57 22.19 24.05 22.40
N ASN A 58 21.52 23.03 22.94
CA ASN A 58 22.22 21.88 23.50
C ASN A 58 22.64 20.93 22.36
N GLU A 59 23.95 20.83 22.10
CA GLU A 59 24.51 19.94 21.07
C GLU A 59 24.10 18.48 21.26
N GLU A 60 23.98 18.00 22.49
CA GLU A 60 23.58 16.63 22.78
C GLU A 60 22.14 16.35 22.33
N ASN A 61 21.21 17.24 22.68
CA ASN A 61 19.81 17.14 22.28
C ASN A 61 19.64 17.32 20.77
N THR A 62 20.43 18.21 20.17
CA THR A 62 20.42 18.46 18.73
C THR A 62 20.90 17.22 17.97
N ASN A 63 21.99 16.58 18.41
CA ASN A 63 22.47 15.35 17.78
C ASN A 63 21.51 14.18 17.95
N LYS A 64 20.88 14.03 19.13
CA LYS A 64 19.83 13.04 19.36
C LYS A 64 18.63 13.26 18.44
N ALA A 65 18.14 14.48 18.31
CA ALA A 65 17.01 14.81 17.45
C ALA A 65 17.35 14.65 15.95
N LYS A 66 18.55 15.04 15.52
CA LYS A 66 19.03 14.77 14.15
C LYS A 66 19.05 13.29 13.84
N LYS A 67 19.56 12.45 14.75
CA LYS A 67 19.57 11.01 14.57
C LYS A 67 18.14 10.47 14.42
N LEU A 68 17.23 10.89 15.29
CA LEU A 68 15.82 10.50 15.23
C LEU A 68 15.17 10.90 13.88
N LEU A 69 15.47 12.11 13.40
CA LEU A 69 14.98 12.60 12.10
C LEU A 69 15.52 11.77 10.93
N VAL A 70 16.81 11.45 10.93
CA VAL A 70 17.42 10.60 9.89
C VAL A 70 16.77 9.21 9.90
N ASP A 71 16.62 8.60 11.08
CA ASP A 71 15.97 7.30 11.23
C ASP A 71 14.51 7.33 10.73
N ALA A 72 13.77 8.41 11.02
CA ALA A 72 12.40 8.60 10.54
C ALA A 72 12.32 8.78 9.00
N ILE A 73 13.24 9.55 8.41
CA ILE A 73 13.31 9.76 6.95
C ILE A 73 13.64 8.46 6.23
N VAL A 74 14.63 7.70 6.73
CA VAL A 74 15.01 6.41 6.15
C VAL A 74 13.83 5.44 6.20
N GLY A 75 13.12 5.40 7.33
CA GLY A 75 11.89 4.61 7.46
C GLY A 75 10.79 5.00 6.46
N LEU A 76 10.56 6.30 6.28
CA LEU A 76 9.58 6.80 5.32
C LEU A 76 9.94 6.40 3.88
N ILE A 77 11.22 6.50 3.51
CA ILE A 77 11.72 6.06 2.20
C ILE A 77 11.46 4.57 1.99
N ILE A 78 11.72 3.73 3.00
CA ILE A 78 11.48 2.29 2.93
C ILE A 78 10.00 1.99 2.71
N VAL A 79 9.07 2.69 3.39
CA VAL A 79 7.63 2.51 3.19
C VAL A 79 7.19 2.85 1.77
N VAL A 80 7.71 3.95 1.21
CA VAL A 80 7.41 4.35 -0.18
C VAL A 80 7.92 3.31 -1.17
N ILE A 81 9.14 2.81 -0.97
CA ILE A 81 9.73 1.76 -1.83
C ILE A 81 8.93 0.46 -1.69
N ALA A 82 8.56 0.08 -0.47
CA ALA A 82 7.75 -1.12 -0.22
C ALA A 82 6.41 -1.05 -0.96
N TRP A 83 5.74 0.11 -0.93
CA TRP A 83 4.49 0.35 -1.66
C TRP A 83 4.69 0.21 -3.18
N ALA A 84 5.72 0.83 -3.74
CA ALA A 84 6.03 0.75 -5.17
C ALA A 84 6.33 -0.69 -5.62
N ILE A 85 7.13 -1.42 -4.85
CA ILE A 85 7.48 -2.81 -5.18
C ILE A 85 6.27 -3.72 -5.03
N GLY A 86 5.50 -3.61 -3.94
CA GLY A 86 4.38 -4.52 -3.74
C GLY A 86 3.24 -4.29 -4.73
N THR A 87 2.96 -3.04 -5.12
CA THR A 87 2.00 -2.75 -6.21
C THR A 87 2.49 -3.33 -7.54
N TYR A 88 3.79 -3.25 -7.82
CA TYR A 88 4.40 -3.87 -9.00
C TYR A 88 4.28 -5.40 -9.01
N ILE A 89 4.52 -6.07 -7.87
CA ILE A 89 4.38 -7.52 -7.75
C ILE A 89 2.91 -7.95 -7.90
N LEU A 90 1.97 -7.22 -7.30
CA LEU A 90 0.53 -7.48 -7.46
C LEU A 90 0.09 -7.30 -8.91
N GLN A 91 0.60 -6.29 -9.61
CA GLN A 91 0.31 -6.08 -11.02
C GLN A 91 0.89 -7.21 -11.89
N LEU A 92 2.13 -7.65 -11.62
CA LEU A 92 2.78 -8.74 -12.35
C LEU A 92 2.00 -10.07 -12.24
N LEU A 93 1.38 -10.32 -11.08
CA LEU A 93 0.57 -11.50 -10.83
C LEU A 93 -0.87 -11.39 -11.37
N GLY A 94 -1.23 -10.28 -12.04
CA GLY A 94 -2.55 -10.06 -12.62
C GLY A 94 -3.65 -9.77 -11.59
N ILE A 95 -3.25 -9.35 -10.39
CA ILE A 95 -4.12 -9.14 -9.23
C ILE A 95 -4.17 -7.68 -8.75
N GLY A 96 -3.39 -6.80 -9.37
CA GLY A 96 -3.63 -5.36 -9.30
C GLY A 96 -4.85 -5.00 -10.15
N GLU A 97 -5.64 -4.04 -9.69
CA GLU A 97 -6.73 -3.43 -10.47
C GLU A 97 -6.19 -3.04 -11.84
N ALA A 98 -6.45 -3.88 -12.85
CA ALA A 98 -6.20 -3.56 -14.24
C ALA A 98 -6.93 -2.24 -14.47
N GLY A 99 -6.15 -1.19 -14.73
CA GLY A 99 -6.62 0.18 -14.86
C GLY A 99 -7.96 0.16 -15.57
N LYS A 100 -9.01 0.48 -14.81
CA LYS A 100 -10.38 0.54 -15.29
C LYS A 100 -10.44 1.75 -16.24
N LEU A 101 -9.89 1.57 -17.43
CA LEU A 101 -10.23 2.36 -18.61
C LEU A 101 -11.57 1.82 -19.10
N ASP A 102 -12.57 2.04 -18.25
CA ASP A 102 -13.96 2.20 -18.67
C ASP A 102 -14.00 3.49 -19.52
N LEU A 103 -13.38 3.44 -20.69
CA LEU A 103 -13.79 4.29 -21.78
C LEU A 103 -15.16 3.75 -22.15
N GLY A 104 -16.19 4.32 -21.51
CA GLY A 104 -17.59 4.06 -21.76
C GLY A 104 -17.98 4.37 -23.19
N ILE A 105 -17.52 3.53 -24.11
CA ILE A 105 -18.02 3.37 -25.46
C ILE A 105 -18.14 1.87 -25.66
N GLN A 106 -19.22 1.29 -25.13
CA GLN A 106 -20.13 0.36 -25.79
C GLN A 106 -21.44 0.32 -25.01
#